data_AF-A0A183HI98-F1
#
_entry.id   AF-A0A183HI98-F1
#
_cell.length_a   1.000
_cell.length_b   1.000
_cell.length_c   1.000
_cell.angle_alpha   90.00
_cell.angle_beta   90.00
_cell.angle_gamma   90.00
#
_symmetry.space_group_name_H-M   'P 1'
#
loop_
_entity.id
_entity.type
_entity.pdbx_description
1 polymer ?
#
loop_
_entity_poly.entity_id
_entity_poly.type
_entity_poly.pdbx_seq_one_letter_code
_entity_poly.pdbx_strand_id
1 'polypeptide(L)'
;MLIATLQQLVSRIYIDFRLSEDPLCYKNTVEIANLGEISAIGDSTKKTPFSAAPMFWPKKTVQDEMIQILLSDYIANALLYQAFS
;
A
#
# COMPACT_ATOMS: atom_id res chain seq x y z
N MET A 1 -0.04 25.83 -11.39
CA MET A 1 0.95 24.92 -12.00
C MET A 1 1.13 23.63 -11.20
N LEU A 2 1.35 23.68 -9.88
CA LEU A 2 1.52 22.51 -9.00
C LEU A 2 0.32 21.53 -8.95
N ILE A 3 -0.91 22.05 -9.02
CA ILE A 3 -2.14 21.23 -8.96
C ILE A 3 -2.33 20.39 -10.23
N ALA A 4 -2.02 20.95 -11.40
CA ALA A 4 -2.15 20.26 -12.67
C ALA A 4 -1.17 19.07 -12.79
N THR A 5 0.04 19.22 -12.25
CA THR A 5 1.05 18.15 -12.18
C THR A 5 0.66 17.03 -11.23
N LEU A 6 0.03 17.35 -10.10
CA LEU A 6 -0.46 16.33 -9.15
C LEU A 6 -1.62 15.53 -9.75
N GLN A 7 -2.56 16.19 -10.43
CA GLN A 7 -3.67 15.50 -11.10
C GLN A 7 -3.18 14.54 -12.19
N GLN A 8 -2.19 14.96 -13.00
CA GLN A 8 -1.55 14.07 -13.97
C GLN A 8 -0.85 12.89 -13.31
N LEU A 9 -0.15 13.11 -12.20
CA LEU A 9 0.51 12.04 -11.45
C LEU A 9 -0.50 11.01 -10.92
N VAL A 10 -1.55 11.48 -10.24
CA VAL A 10 -2.60 10.61 -9.67
C VAL A 10 -3.35 9.86 -10.76
N SER A 11 -3.52 10.44 -11.95
CA SER A 11 -4.17 9.76 -13.08
C SER A 11 -3.36 8.58 -13.65
N ARG A 12 -2.08 8.47 -13.29
CA ARG A 12 -1.17 7.45 -13.81
C ARG A 12 -0.80 6.41 -12.76
N ILE A 13 -0.89 6.71 -11.48
CA ILE A 13 -0.50 5.77 -10.41
C ILE A 13 -1.71 4.99 -9.92
N TYR A 14 -1.55 3.68 -9.75
CA TYR A 14 -2.52 2.83 -9.09
C TYR A 14 -1.84 1.96 -8.03
N ILE A 15 -2.65 1.57 -7.05
CA ILE A 15 -2.26 0.68 -5.95
C ILE A 15 -3.02 -0.62 -6.09
N ASP A 16 -2.29 -1.73 -6.10
CA ASP A 16 -2.85 -3.06 -6.12
C ASP A 16 -3.14 -3.55 -4.69
N PHE A 17 -4.42 -3.53 -4.32
CA PHE A 17 -4.91 -4.03 -3.03
C PHE A 17 -5.45 -5.47 -3.09
N ARG A 18 -5.09 -6.26 -4.11
CA ARG A 18 -5.42 -7.70 -4.11
C ARG A 18 -4.89 -8.36 -2.85
N LEU A 19 -5.63 -9.35 -2.38
CA LEU A 19 -5.25 -10.14 -1.21
C LEU A 19 -3.93 -10.86 -1.46
N SER A 20 -3.00 -10.74 -0.52
CA SER A 20 -1.74 -11.49 -0.56
C SER A 20 -1.89 -12.89 0.03
N GLU A 21 -2.89 -13.08 0.89
CA GLU A 21 -3.20 -14.32 1.61
C GLU A 21 -4.69 -14.35 1.98
N ASP A 22 -5.16 -15.53 2.39
CA ASP A 22 -6.54 -15.68 2.86
C ASP A 22 -6.77 -14.84 4.14
N PRO A 23 -7.94 -14.19 4.28
CA PRO A 23 -8.26 -13.44 5.50
C PRO A 23 -8.21 -14.32 6.75
N LEU A 24 -7.65 -13.80 7.83
CA LEU A 24 -7.58 -14.49 9.12
C LEU A 24 -8.71 -14.04 10.04
N CYS A 25 -9.58 -14.97 10.42
CA CYS A 25 -10.70 -14.71 11.31
C CYS A 25 -10.35 -15.05 12.77
N TYR A 26 -10.47 -14.06 13.66
CA TYR A 26 -10.35 -14.22 15.10
C TYR A 26 -11.71 -14.10 15.77
N LYS A 27 -11.75 -14.14 17.10
CA LYS A 27 -13.02 -14.05 17.86
C LYS A 27 -13.78 -12.76 17.58
N ASN A 28 -13.07 -11.64 17.45
CA ASN A 28 -13.68 -10.30 17.36
C ASN A 28 -13.13 -9.46 16.18
N THR A 29 -12.19 -9.99 15.40
CA THR A 29 -11.53 -9.25 14.32
C THR A 29 -11.36 -10.15 13.11
N VAL A 30 -11.28 -9.52 11.94
CA VAL A 30 -10.84 -10.15 10.70
C VAL A 30 -9.62 -9.38 10.23
N GLU A 31 -8.51 -10.07 10.04
CA GLU A 31 -7.31 -9.49 9.47
C GLU A 31 -7.27 -9.76 7.97
N ILE A 32 -6.97 -8.72 7.20
CA ILE A 32 -6.91 -8.73 5.75
C ILE A 32 -5.55 -8.19 5.33
N ALA A 33 -4.74 -9.03 4.69
CA ALA A 33 -3.46 -8.63 4.12
C ALA A 33 -3.56 -8.47 2.60
N ASN A 34 -2.88 -7.46 2.06
CA ASN A 34 -2.89 -7.12 0.65
C ASN A 34 -1.47 -6.91 0.11
N LEU A 35 -1.33 -6.96 -1.22
CA LEU A 35 -0.04 -6.76 -1.90
C LEU A 35 0.53 -5.35 -1.70
N GLY A 36 -0.31 -4.33 -1.81
CA GLY A 36 0.10 -2.93 -1.71
C GLY A 36 1.05 -2.47 -2.82
N GLU A 37 1.10 -3.16 -3.97
CA GLU A 37 2.05 -2.85 -5.05
C GLU A 37 1.68 -1.52 -5.73
N ILE A 38 2.66 -0.61 -5.87
CA ILE A 38 2.46 0.67 -6.57
C ILE A 38 3.00 0.56 -7.99
N SER A 39 2.13 0.85 -8.96
CA SER A 39 2.47 0.80 -10.39
C SER A 39 1.99 2.07 -11.11
N ALA A 40 2.62 2.36 -12.25
CA ALA A 40 2.27 3.49 -13.11
C ALA A 40 1.79 3.02 -14.49
N ILE A 41 0.75 3.65 -15.02
CA ILE A 41 0.22 3.43 -16.37
C ILE A 41 1.19 4.06 -17.39
N GLY A 42 1.64 3.26 -18.35
CA GLY A 42 2.50 3.69 -19.47
C GLY A 42 3.64 2.71 -19.75
N ASP A 43 4.48 3.05 -20.72
CA ASP A 43 5.60 2.23 -21.25
C ASP A 43 6.73 1.96 -20.24
N SER A 44 6.66 2.59 -19.06
CA SER A 44 7.59 2.37 -17.96
C SER A 44 7.19 1.12 -17.17
N THR A 45 7.69 -0.04 -17.59
CA THR A 45 7.67 -1.31 -16.83
C THR A 45 8.56 -1.29 -15.58
N LYS A 46 9.01 -0.11 -15.12
CA LYS A 46 9.89 0.05 -13.96
C LYS A 46 9.15 -0.38 -12.70
N LYS A 47 9.43 -1.60 -12.27
CA LYS A 47 9.08 -2.08 -10.94
C LYS A 47 9.95 -1.38 -9.90
N THR A 48 9.38 -1.18 -8.72
CA THR A 48 10.15 -0.71 -7.56
C THR A 48 11.27 -1.70 -7.25
N PRO A 49 12.54 -1.26 -7.14
CA PRO A 49 13.69 -2.16 -6.95
C PRO A 49 13.87 -2.64 -5.49
N PHE A 50 12.81 -2.56 -4.69
CA PHE A 50 12.78 -2.91 -3.28
C PHE A 50 11.42 -3.54 -2.94
N SER A 51 11.34 -4.24 -1.81
CA SER A 51 10.14 -4.96 -1.36
C SER A 51 9.75 -4.54 0.06
N ALA A 52 8.50 -4.81 0.44
CA ALA A 52 8.05 -4.63 1.81
C ALA A 52 8.72 -5.62 2.76
N ALA A 53 9.07 -5.16 3.96
CA ALA A 53 9.47 -6.03 5.05
C ALA A 53 8.23 -6.67 5.70
N PRO A 54 8.36 -7.86 6.34
CA PRO A 54 7.28 -8.46 7.11
C PRO A 54 6.75 -7.49 8.18
N MET A 55 5.43 -7.34 8.24
CA MET A 55 4.77 -6.48 9.21
C MET A 55 4.05 -7.30 10.27
N PHE A 56 3.98 -6.79 11.49
CA PHE A 56 3.33 -7.45 12.61
C PHE A 56 2.54 -6.43 13.42
N TRP A 57 1.37 -6.85 13.91
CA TRP A 57 0.62 -6.05 14.86
C TRP A 57 1.39 -5.91 16.18
N PRO A 58 1.34 -4.73 16.83
CA PRO A 58 1.88 -4.57 18.16
C PRO A 58 1.10 -5.44 19.16
N LYS A 59 1.81 -6.04 20.13
CA LYS A 59 1.25 -7.00 21.11
C LYS A 59 0.09 -6.46 21.97
N LYS A 60 -0.12 -5.14 21.99
CA LYS A 60 -1.20 -4.46 22.70
C LYS A 60 -1.88 -3.51 21.73
N THR A 61 -2.94 -3.96 21.09
CA THR A 61 -3.89 -3.10 20.39
C THR A 61 -5.07 -2.84 21.31
N VAL A 62 -5.44 -1.57 21.51
CA VAL A 62 -6.68 -1.22 22.17
C VAL A 62 -7.79 -1.50 21.15
N GLN A 63 -8.66 -2.46 21.44
CA GLN A 63 -9.66 -2.95 20.48
C GLN A 63 -10.96 -2.11 20.49
N ASP A 64 -10.84 -0.79 20.55
CA ASP A 64 -12.01 0.11 20.51
C ASP A 64 -12.27 0.66 19.09
N GLU A 65 -11.36 0.45 18.14
CA GLU A 65 -11.52 0.95 16.77
C GLU A 65 -12.26 -0.05 15.87
N MET A 66 -13.09 0.47 14.96
CA MET A 66 -13.76 -0.37 13.95
C MET A 66 -12.79 -0.93 12.90
N ILE A 67 -11.69 -0.21 12.62
CA ILE A 67 -10.68 -0.55 11.62
C ILE A 67 -9.30 -0.15 12.15
N GLN A 68 -8.34 -1.07 12.05
CA GLN A 68 -6.92 -0.80 12.27
C GLN A 68 -6.19 -0.96 10.93
N ILE A 69 -5.24 -0.06 10.65
CA ILE A 69 -4.46 -0.07 9.42
C ILE A 69 -2.98 -0.20 9.78
N LEU A 70 -2.34 -1.23 9.23
CA LEU A 70 -0.90 -1.43 9.29
C LEU A 70 -0.31 -1.08 7.93
N LEU A 71 0.52 -0.04 7.87
CA LEU A 71 1.06 0.50 6.63
C LEU A 71 2.59 0.31 6.58
N SER A 72 3.08 -0.33 5.53
CA SER A 72 4.52 -0.46 5.27
C SER A 72 5.09 0.84 4.73
N ASP A 73 6.33 1.14 5.12
CA ASP A 73 7.17 2.17 4.50
C ASP A 73 7.34 1.97 2.99
N TYR A 74 7.25 0.73 2.51
CA TYR A 74 7.20 0.38 1.10
C TYR A 74 6.19 1.24 0.32
N ILE A 75 4.98 1.47 0.84
CA ILE A 75 3.94 2.22 0.13
C ILE A 75 4.39 3.64 -0.20
N ALA A 76 4.93 4.35 0.80
CA ALA A 76 5.39 5.72 0.61
C ALA A 76 6.61 5.79 -0.32
N ASN A 77 7.57 4.88 -0.14
CA ASN A 77 8.78 4.84 -0.95
C ASN A 77 8.49 4.45 -2.40
N ALA A 78 7.61 3.49 -2.62
CA ALA A 78 7.17 3.04 -3.93
C ALA A 78 6.41 4.15 -4.68
N LEU A 79 5.52 4.86 -3.98
CA LEU A 79 4.80 6.01 -4.52
C LEU A 79 5.76 7.11 -4.99
N LEU A 80 6.72 7.49 -4.15
CA LEU A 80 7.74 8.48 -4.50
C LEU A 80 8.62 7.99 -5.65
N TYR A 81 9.05 6.72 -5.63
CA TYR A 81 9.83 6.15 -6.72
C TYR A 81 9.10 6.27 -8.06
N GLN A 82 7.83 5.88 -8.11
CA GLN A 82 7.04 5.98 -9.35
C GLN A 82 6.77 7.43 -9.76
N ALA A 83 6.65 8.36 -8.81
CA ALA A 83 6.38 9.76 -9.11
C ALA A 83 7.55 10.53 -9.71
N PHE A 84 8.78 10.09 -9.45
CA PHE A 84 10.01 10.75 -9.91
C PHE A 84 10.84 9.90 -10.89
N SER A 85 10.29 8.79 -11.40
CA SER A 85 10.96 7.84 -12.33
C SER A 85 10.62 8.02 -13.80
#